data_AF-A0A920SJR1-F1
#
_entry.id   AF-A0A920SJR1-F1
#
_cell.length_a   1.000
_cell.length_b   1.000
_cell.length_c   1.000
_cell.angle_alpha   90.00
_cell.angle_beta   90.00
_cell.angle_gamma   90.00
#
_symmetry.space_group_name_H-M   'P 1'
#
loop_
_entity.id
_entity.type
_entity.pdbx_description
1 polymer ?
#
loop_
_entity_poly.entity_id
_entity_poly.type
_entity_poly.pdbx_seq_one_letter_code
_entity_poly.pdbx_strand_id
1 'polypeptide(L)'
;MSGGTAHFSRWEKKRYDEVLTLYDTQFRATQTEEYLDMTNAIAMLWRLENRGIDVGNRWEELADPSEPRTQGHLLYFADAHFIMALGRGGRTEAIPGNAHVITASCAA
;
A
#
# COMPACT_ATOMS: atom_id res chain seq x y z
N MET A 1 26.31 37.19 3.55
CA MET A 1 26.14 36.84 2.11
C MET A 1 27.22 35.82 1.79
N SER A 2 27.02 34.58 1.36
CA SER A 2 25.88 33.78 0.91
C SER A 2 26.25 32.33 1.25
N GLY A 3 25.38 31.58 1.94
CA GLY A 3 25.70 30.25 2.46
C GLY A 3 24.48 29.33 2.52
N GLY A 4 23.59 29.41 1.52
CA GLY A 4 22.33 28.68 1.53
C GLY A 4 21.89 28.27 0.14
N THR A 5 22.49 27.22 -0.42
CA THR A 5 21.96 26.50 -1.60
C THR A 5 22.52 25.08 -1.77
N ALA A 6 23.24 24.52 -0.79
CA ALA A 6 23.79 23.15 -0.92
C ALA A 6 22.83 22.04 -0.46
N HIS A 7 21.73 22.36 0.24
CA HIS A 7 20.82 21.34 0.80
C HIS A 7 19.63 20.98 -0.08
N PHE A 8 19.27 21.82 -1.06
CA PHE A 8 18.10 21.60 -1.91
C PHE A 8 18.40 20.78 -3.18
N SER A 9 19.68 20.65 -3.58
CA SER A 9 20.09 19.99 -4.84
C SER A 9 20.09 18.46 -4.80
N ARG A 10 19.97 17.82 -3.63
CA ARG A 10 20.03 16.35 -3.52
C ARG A 10 18.74 15.67 -4.00
N TRP A 11 17.59 16.35 -3.94
CA TRP A 11 16.27 15.74 -4.14
C TRP A 11 15.84 15.58 -5.60
N GLU A 12 16.50 16.22 -6.57
CA GLU A 12 16.10 16.19 -7.99
C GLU A 12 16.89 15.21 -8.86
N LYS A 13 17.92 14.55 -8.33
CA LYS A 13 18.73 13.64 -9.14
C LYS A 13 18.05 12.28 -9.16
N LYS A 14 17.37 11.98 -10.27
CA LYS A 14 16.80 10.70 -10.74
C LYS A 14 17.77 9.49 -10.63
N ARG A 15 18.33 9.25 -9.44
CA ARG A 15 19.32 8.21 -9.13
C ARG A 15 18.56 6.94 -8.75
N TYR A 16 17.79 6.43 -9.69
CA TYR A 16 16.91 5.30 -9.43
C TYR A 16 17.67 4.02 -9.05
N ASP A 17 18.91 3.86 -9.52
CA ASP A 17 19.79 2.77 -9.09
C ASP A 17 20.16 2.87 -7.60
N GLU A 18 20.37 4.09 -7.10
CA GLU A 18 20.59 4.33 -5.65
C GLU A 18 19.29 4.06 -4.88
N VAL A 19 18.14 4.43 -5.42
CA VAL A 19 16.84 4.12 -4.82
C VAL A 19 16.62 2.61 -4.73
N LEU A 20 16.95 1.85 -5.78
CA LEU A 20 16.85 0.38 -5.77
C LEU A 20 17.88 -0.25 -4.82
N THR A 21 19.09 0.33 -4.73
CA THR A 21 20.07 -0.10 -3.75
C THR A 21 19.55 0.10 -2.32
N LEU A 22 18.93 1.24 -2.04
CA LEU A 22 18.29 1.51 -0.74
C LEU A 22 17.05 0.63 -0.53
N TYR A 23 16.31 0.34 -1.61
CA TYR A 23 15.20 -0.61 -1.59
C TYR A 23 15.69 -1.95 -1.06
N ASP A 24 16.76 -2.50 -1.60
CA ASP A 24 17.24 -3.83 -1.19
C ASP A 24 17.94 -3.82 0.17
N THR A 25 18.76 -2.81 0.42
CA THR A 25 19.69 -2.82 1.57
C THR A 25 19.14 -2.20 2.84
N GLN A 26 18.06 -1.42 2.74
CA GLN A 26 17.48 -0.72 3.89
C GLN A 26 15.97 -0.94 4.00
N PHE A 27 15.23 -0.80 2.90
CA PHE A 27 13.76 -0.82 2.95
C PHE A 27 13.17 -2.24 2.94
N ARG A 28 13.67 -3.13 2.09
CA ARG A 28 13.40 -4.59 2.04
C ARG A 28 14.60 -5.42 2.49
N ALA A 29 15.47 -4.84 3.34
CA ALA A 29 16.57 -5.59 3.95
C ALA A 29 16.05 -6.77 4.78
N THR A 30 14.87 -6.60 5.37
CA THR A 30 14.10 -7.66 6.01
C THR A 30 12.77 -7.81 5.26
N GLN A 31 12.50 -9.02 4.79
CA GLN A 31 11.30 -9.38 4.04
C GLN A 31 10.16 -9.73 5.00
N THR A 32 9.60 -8.71 5.64
CA THR A 32 8.39 -8.84 6.44
C THR A 32 7.18 -8.91 5.52
N GLU A 33 6.16 -9.64 5.95
CA GLU A 33 4.85 -9.66 5.29
C GLU A 33 3.84 -8.74 5.98
N GLU A 34 4.29 -7.76 6.75
CA GLU A 34 3.43 -6.80 7.43
C GLU A 34 2.66 -5.95 6.39
N TYR A 35 1.36 -5.71 6.60
CA TYR A 35 0.50 -5.05 5.61
C TYR A 35 1.05 -3.72 5.10
N LEU A 36 1.61 -2.88 5.99
CA LEU A 36 2.19 -1.59 5.60
C LEU A 36 3.50 -1.75 4.86
N ASP A 37 4.35 -2.68 5.26
CA ASP A 37 5.61 -2.95 4.57
C ASP A 37 5.34 -3.46 3.16
N MET A 38 4.39 -4.40 3.04
CA MET A 38 3.90 -4.93 1.76
C MET A 38 3.28 -3.84 0.89
N THR A 39 2.31 -3.08 1.41
CA THR A 39 1.62 -2.04 0.62
C THR A 39 2.55 -0.89 0.22
N ASN A 40 3.48 -0.48 1.09
CA ASN A 40 4.49 0.53 0.77
C ASN A 40 5.53 0.01 -0.23
N ALA A 41 5.94 -1.25 -0.10
CA ALA A 41 6.86 -1.89 -1.05
C ALA A 41 6.24 -1.99 -2.44
N ILE A 42 5.00 -2.46 -2.53
CA ILE A 42 4.19 -2.50 -3.75
C ILE A 42 4.06 -1.08 -4.32
N ALA A 43 3.69 -0.09 -3.49
CA ALA A 43 3.53 1.28 -3.96
C ALA A 43 4.84 1.91 -4.46
N MET A 44 5.98 1.57 -3.85
CA MET A 44 7.29 2.08 -4.27
C MET A 44 7.74 1.44 -5.59
N LEU A 45 7.65 0.11 -5.72
CA LEU A 45 7.96 -0.58 -6.98
C LEU A 45 7.05 -0.08 -8.11
N TRP A 46 5.75 0.07 -7.84
CA TRP A 46 4.78 0.61 -8.81
C TRP A 46 5.15 2.02 -9.28
N ARG A 47 5.57 2.92 -8.38
CA ARG A 47 5.99 4.29 -8.74
C ARG A 47 7.27 4.30 -9.58
N LEU A 48 8.23 3.41 -9.28
CA LEU A 48 9.50 3.31 -10.01
C LEU A 48 9.27 2.74 -11.41
N GLU A 49 8.52 1.65 -11.52
CA GLU A 49 8.16 1.01 -12.78
C GLU A 49 7.37 1.97 -13.69
N ASN A 50 6.38 2.68 -13.14
CA ASN A 50 5.64 3.74 -13.87
C ASN A 50 6.52 4.89 -14.37
N ARG A 51 7.73 5.03 -13.85
CA ARG A 51 8.69 6.04 -14.29
C ARG A 51 9.65 5.52 -15.38
N GLY A 52 9.51 4.26 -15.79
CA GLY A 52 10.33 3.57 -16.79
C GLY A 52 11.59 2.93 -16.21
N ILE A 53 11.62 2.66 -14.90
CA ILE A 53 12.77 2.07 -14.22
C ILE A 53 12.58 0.56 -14.14
N ASP A 54 13.60 -0.18 -14.53
CA ASP A 54 13.64 -1.64 -14.37
C ASP A 54 13.81 -2.00 -12.88
N VAL A 55 12.79 -2.63 -12.31
CA VAL A 55 12.78 -3.06 -10.91
C VAL A 55 13.24 -4.51 -10.72
N GLY A 56 13.62 -5.21 -11.79
CA GLY A 56 14.10 -6.59 -11.75
C GLY A 56 13.07 -7.56 -11.18
N ASN A 57 13.53 -8.53 -10.38
CA ASN A 57 12.70 -9.61 -9.83
C ASN A 57 12.07 -9.31 -8.46
N ARG A 58 12.08 -8.04 -8.02
CA ARG A 58 11.60 -7.64 -6.67
C ARG A 58 10.12 -7.89 -6.44
N TRP A 59 9.34 -8.04 -7.51
CA TRP A 59 7.93 -8.40 -7.44
C TRP A 59 7.70 -9.83 -6.95
N GLU A 60 8.62 -10.77 -7.24
CA GLU A 60 8.46 -12.19 -6.88
C GLU A 60 8.34 -12.36 -5.36
N GLU A 61 9.21 -11.66 -4.63
CA GLU A 61 9.23 -11.64 -3.16
C GLU A 61 7.92 -11.15 -2.53
N LEU A 62 7.22 -10.23 -3.19
CA LEU A 62 5.95 -9.68 -2.70
C LEU A 62 4.75 -10.54 -3.13
N ALA A 63 4.88 -11.32 -4.20
CA ALA A 63 3.79 -12.10 -4.78
C ALA A 63 3.43 -13.29 -3.89
N ASP A 64 4.42 -14.07 -3.48
CA ASP A 64 4.23 -15.29 -2.68
C ASP A 64 3.45 -15.06 -1.37
N PRO A 65 3.81 -14.08 -0.51
CA PRO A 65 3.05 -13.81 0.72
C PRO A 65 1.70 -13.13 0.46
N SER A 66 1.48 -12.54 -0.72
CA SER A 66 0.21 -11.90 -1.09
C SER A 66 -0.83 -12.89 -1.58
N GLU A 67 -0.40 -13.99 -2.21
CA GLU A 67 -1.27 -15.01 -2.80
C GLU A 67 -2.34 -15.56 -1.84
N PRO A 68 -2.03 -16.02 -0.61
CA PRO A 68 -3.04 -16.56 0.32
C PRO A 68 -3.95 -15.49 0.95
N ARG A 69 -3.56 -14.21 0.87
CA ARG A 69 -4.30 -13.10 1.49
C ARG A 69 -5.48 -12.65 0.65
N THR A 70 -5.61 -13.16 -0.57
CA THR A 70 -6.64 -12.82 -1.57
C THR A 70 -8.06 -13.26 -1.20
N GLN A 71 -8.24 -14.08 -0.15
CA GLN A 71 -9.52 -14.68 0.23
C GLN A 71 -10.11 -14.13 1.55
N GLY A 72 -9.38 -13.26 2.25
CA GLY A 72 -9.85 -12.55 3.44
C GLY A 72 -9.84 -11.05 3.21
N HIS A 73 -10.96 -10.49 2.73
CA HIS A 73 -11.29 -9.05 2.64
C HIS A 73 -10.09 -8.07 2.51
N LEU A 74 -9.63 -7.85 1.28
CA LEU A 74 -8.39 -7.09 1.00
C LEU A 74 -8.56 -5.59 0.83
N LEU A 75 -9.76 -5.10 0.53
CA LEU A 75 -9.97 -3.70 0.20
C LEU A 75 -11.10 -3.16 1.06
N TYR A 76 -10.71 -2.79 2.28
CA TYR A 76 -11.54 -2.09 3.26
C TYR A 76 -12.37 -0.95 2.67
N PHE A 77 -11.87 -0.29 1.63
CA PHE A 77 -12.62 0.75 0.94
C PHE A 77 -13.86 0.22 0.21
N ALA A 78 -13.77 -0.92 -0.48
CA ALA A 78 -14.93 -1.52 -1.15
C ALA A 78 -15.86 -2.20 -0.14
N ASP A 79 -15.29 -2.90 0.84
CA ASP A 79 -16.06 -3.53 1.91
C ASP A 79 -16.93 -2.49 2.63
N ALA A 80 -16.40 -1.28 2.86
CA ALA A 80 -17.13 -0.16 3.44
C ALA A 80 -18.43 0.21 2.71
N HIS A 81 -18.37 0.27 1.39
CA HIS A 81 -19.53 0.71 0.61
C HIS A 81 -20.62 -0.38 0.57
N PHE A 82 -20.22 -1.66 0.58
CA PHE A 82 -21.17 -2.77 0.62
C PHE A 82 -21.88 -2.88 1.98
N ILE A 83 -21.15 -2.70 3.08
CA ILE A 83 -21.74 -2.67 4.42
C ILE A 83 -22.74 -1.53 4.54
N MET A 84 -22.41 -0.35 4.00
CA MET A 84 -23.31 0.80 4.00
C MET A 84 -24.59 0.55 3.20
N ALA A 85 -24.48 -0.05 2.01
CA ALA A 85 -25.63 -0.40 1.19
C ALA A 85 -26.53 -1.46 1.85
N LEU A 86 -25.93 -2.48 2.47
CA LEU A 86 -26.65 -3.53 3.21
C LEU A 86 -27.41 -2.94 4.42
N GLY A 87 -26.79 -2.03 5.16
CA GLY A 87 -27.42 -1.34 6.29
C GLY A 87 -28.59 -0.45 5.86
N ARG A 88 -28.44 0.35 4.80
CA ARG A 88 -29.53 1.20 4.27
C ARG A 88 -30.65 0.39 3.61
N GLY A 89 -30.34 -0.79 3.08
CA GLY A 89 -31.30 -1.72 2.50
C GLY A 89 -31.99 -2.66 3.51
N GLY A 90 -31.70 -2.53 4.81
CA GLY A 90 -32.34 -3.31 5.88
C GLY A 90 -31.94 -4.79 5.96
N ARG A 91 -30.86 -5.20 5.28
CA ARG A 91 -30.33 -6.58 5.25
C ARG A 91 -29.13 -6.70 6.19
N THR A 92 -29.35 -6.36 7.44
CA THR A 92 -28.29 -6.23 8.45
C THR A 92 -27.70 -7.58 8.87
N GLU A 93 -28.43 -8.67 8.66
CA GLU A 93 -28.00 -10.05 8.89
C GLU A 93 -26.95 -10.56 7.90
N ALA A 94 -26.89 -9.97 6.70
CA ALA A 94 -25.93 -10.31 5.66
C ALA A 94 -24.62 -9.51 5.77
N ILE A 95 -24.55 -8.54 6.68
CA ILE A 95 -23.31 -7.83 6.99
C ILE A 95 -22.40 -8.80 7.74
N PRO A 96 -21.19 -9.12 7.21
CA PRO A 96 -20.25 -9.96 7.93
C PRO A 96 -20.04 -9.40 9.34
N GLY A 97 -20.10 -10.25 10.37
CA GLY A 97 -20.09 -9.79 11.77
C GLY A 97 -18.87 -8.94 12.16
N ASN A 98 -17.76 -9.03 11.40
CA ASN A 98 -16.53 -8.26 11.58
C ASN A 98 -16.57 -6.83 10.98
N ALA A 99 -17.70 -6.37 10.45
CA ALA A 99 -17.79 -5.15 9.64
C ALA A 99 -18.47 -3.93 10.36
N HIS A 100 -18.34 -3.83 11.69
CA HIS A 100 -19.21 -2.98 12.53
C HIS A 100 -18.99 -1.45 12.50
N VAL A 101 -17.92 -0.92 11.91
CA VAL A 101 -17.51 0.50 12.09
C VAL A 101 -18.27 1.49 11.18
N ILE A 102 -19.08 1.00 10.22
CA ILE A 102 -19.54 1.80 9.07
C ILE A 102 -21.02 2.16 9.15
N THR A 103 -21.77 1.56 10.08
CA THR A 103 -23.22 1.78 10.24
C THR A 103 -23.61 2.82 11.29
N ALA A 104 -22.72 3.22 12.21
CA ALA A 104 -23.09 4.03 13.38
C ALA A 104 -23.45 5.50 13.08
N SER A 105 -23.09 6.06 11.92
CA SER A 105 -23.46 7.44 11.53
C SER A 105 -24.82 7.55 10.81
N CYS A 106 -25.53 6.43 10.59
CA CYS A 106 -26.78 6.42 9.81
C CYS A 106 -28.06 6.28 10.64
N ALA A 107 -27.96 6.21 11.97
CA ALA A 107 -29.11 6.26 12.87
C ALA A 107 -29.43 7.73 13.23
N ALA A 108 -30.09 8.41 12.30
CA ALA A 108 -30.92 9.59 12.56
C ALA A 108 -32.36 9.26 12.15
#